data_AF-A0A1R1YGQ5-F1
#
_entry.id   AF-A0A1R1YGQ5-F1
#
_cell.length_a   1.000
_cell.length_b   1.000
_cell.length_c   1.000
_cell.angle_alpha   90.00
_cell.angle_beta   90.00
_cell.angle_gamma   90.00
#
_symmetry.space_group_name_H-M   'P 1'
#
loop_
_entity.id
_entity.type
_entity.pdbx_description
1 polymer ?
#
loop_
_entity_poly.entity_id
_entity_poly.type
_entity_poly.pdbx_seq_one_letter_code
_entity_poly.pdbx_strand_id
1 'polypeptide(L)' 'MPNSSADVQNDENIKKAENIKLEANALFAEKKYNQAMEKYTEAITLNPSVPAYYTNRAQCYILTEGYGAAIMYLHF' A
#
# COMPACT_ATOMS: atom_id res chain seq x y z
N MET A 1 2.64 29.29 -20.61
CA MET A 1 2.35 27.94 -21.14
C MET A 1 2.47 26.97 -19.97
N PRO A 2 1.44 26.19 -19.61
CA PRO A 2 1.58 25.21 -18.54
C PRO A 2 2.52 24.09 -18.99
N ASN A 3 3.27 23.60 -18.02
CA ASN A 3 4.58 22.97 -18.11
C ASN A 3 4.50 21.46 -18.49
N SER A 4 4.75 21.12 -19.77
CA SER A 4 4.69 19.76 -20.39
C SER A 4 5.56 18.64 -19.78
N SER A 5 6.18 18.84 -18.62
CA SER A 5 7.00 17.80 -17.96
C SER A 5 6.46 17.40 -16.59
N ALA A 6 5.64 18.23 -15.97
CA ALA A 6 5.06 17.94 -14.65
C ALA A 6 3.80 17.06 -14.76
N ASP A 7 3.01 17.21 -15.82
CA ASP A 7 1.84 16.39 -16.13
C ASP A 7 2.24 14.96 -16.54
N VAL A 8 3.27 14.82 -17.37
CA VAL A 8 3.73 13.51 -17.87
C VAL A 8 4.35 12.66 -16.75
N GLN A 9 5.14 13.26 -15.86
CA GLN A 9 5.68 12.54 -14.70
C GLN A 9 4.59 12.13 -13.70
N ASN A 10 3.55 12.96 -13.53
CA ASN A 10 2.44 12.62 -12.66
C ASN A 10 1.70 11.38 -13.19
N ASP A 11 1.47 11.28 -14.50
CA ASP A 11 0.80 10.13 -15.13
C ASP A 11 1.58 8.81 -14.97
N GLU A 12 2.91 8.83 -15.17
CA GLU A 12 3.75 7.65 -14.93
C GLU A 12 3.82 7.25 -13.46
N ASN A 13 3.94 8.23 -12.54
CA ASN A 13 3.97 7.96 -11.10
C ASN A 13 2.62 7.42 -10.61
N ILE A 14 1.49 7.92 -11.14
CA ILE A 14 0.16 7.38 -10.89
C ILE A 14 0.07 5.92 -11.35
N LYS A 15 0.52 5.61 -12.58
CA LYS A 15 0.54 4.22 -13.07
C LYS A 15 1.41 3.31 -12.23
N LYS A 16 2.59 3.76 -11.81
CA LYS A 16 3.48 2.99 -10.93
C LYS A 16 2.83 2.76 -9.56
N ALA A 17 2.26 3.80 -8.95
CA ALA A 17 1.56 3.69 -7.67
C ALA A 17 0.35 2.75 -7.75
N GLU A 18 -0.40 2.76 -8.85
CA GLU A 18 -1.50 1.83 -9.10
C GLU A 18 -1.01 0.38 -9.23
N ASN A 19 0.11 0.14 -9.90
CA ASN A 19 0.68 -1.21 -10.01
C ASN A 19 1.19 -1.73 -8.66
N ILE A 20 1.89 -0.88 -7.91
CA ILE A 20 2.35 -1.19 -6.55
C ILE A 20 1.16 -1.47 -5.61
N LYS A 21 0.04 -0.75 -5.76
CA LYS A 21 -1.21 -1.03 -5.05
C LYS A 21 -1.73 -2.44 -5.39
N LEU A 22 -1.71 -2.84 -6.66
CA LEU A 22 -2.13 -4.18 -7.06
C LEU A 22 -1.22 -5.27 -6.47
N GLU A 23 0.10 -5.07 -6.47
CA GLU A 23 1.06 -5.96 -5.79
C GLU A 23 0.77 -6.04 -4.29
N ALA A 24 0.54 -4.90 -3.63
CA ALA A 24 0.19 -4.84 -2.22
C ALA A 24 -1.10 -5.60 -1.91
N ASN A 25 -2.10 -5.52 -2.81
CA ASN A 25 -3.36 -6.22 -2.66
C ASN A 25 -3.21 -7.74 -2.84
N ALA A 26 -2.33 -8.17 -3.74
CA ALA A 26 -1.96 -9.59 -3.87
C ALA A 26 -1.28 -10.10 -2.59
N LEU A 27 -0.31 -9.35 -2.06
CA LEU A 27 0.36 -9.66 -0.78
C LEU A 27 -0.63 -9.67 0.40
N PHE A 28 -1.63 -8.78 0.38
CA PHE A 28 -2.70 -8.74 1.37
C PHE A 28 -3.56 -10.01 1.33
N ALA A 29 -3.89 -10.51 0.14
CA ALA A 29 -4.59 -11.79 -0.03
C ALA A 29 -3.74 -12.98 0.45
N GLU A 30 -2.42 -12.90 0.28
CA GLU A 30 -1.45 -13.86 0.84
C GLU A 30 -1.24 -13.72 2.37
N LYS A 31 -1.96 -12.81 3.04
CA LYS A 31 -1.79 -12.47 4.46
C LYS A 31 -0.40 -11.93 4.82
N LYS A 32 0.35 -11.45 3.82
CA LYS A 32 1.68 -10.84 3.97
C LYS A 32 1.53 -9.33 4.18
N TYR A 33 0.83 -8.96 5.24
CA TYR A 33 0.47 -7.56 5.53
C TYR A 33 1.69 -6.65 5.72
N ASN A 34 2.77 -7.14 6.33
CA ASN A 34 4.02 -6.37 6.48
C ASN A 34 4.60 -5.94 5.12
N GLN A 35 4.68 -6.85 4.15
CA GLN A 35 5.18 -6.54 2.82
C GLN A 35 4.21 -5.65 2.03
N ALA A 36 2.90 -5.88 2.20
CA ALA A 36 1.87 -5.02 1.61
C ALA A 36 2.00 -3.57 2.12
N MET A 37 2.32 -3.37 3.40
CA MET A 37 2.50 -2.04 3.99
C MET A 37 3.71 -1.28 3.43
N GLU A 38 4.82 -1.97 3.17
CA GLU A 38 5.99 -1.39 2.51
C GLU A 38 5.62 -0.90 1.10
N LYS A 39 4.92 -1.76 0.34
CA LYS A 39 4.40 -1.41 -1.00
C LYS A 39 3.43 -0.23 -0.96
N TYR A 40 2.47 -0.20 -0.04
CA TYR A 40 1.59 0.97 0.11
C TYR A 40 2.36 2.24 0.46
N THR A 41 3.47 2.13 1.20
CA THR A 41 4.32 3.28 1.52
C THR A 41 5.08 3.77 0.28
N GLU A 42 5.59 2.87 -0.58
CA GLU A 42 6.15 3.24 -1.89
C GLU A 42 5.10 3.90 -2.81
N ALA A 43 3.85 3.41 -2.82
CA ALA A 43 2.79 4.04 -3.60
C ALA A 43 2.48 5.46 -3.10
N ILE A 44 2.52 5.69 -1.78
CA ILE A 44 2.35 7.01 -1.17
C ILE A 44 3.49 7.97 -1.51
N THR A 45 4.75 7.49 -1.55
CA THR A 45 5.88 8.38 -1.90
C THR A 45 5.82 8.82 -3.36
N LEU A 46 5.32 7.95 -4.25
CA LEU A 46 5.09 8.29 -5.66
C LEU A 46 3.87 9.19 -5.86
N ASN A 47 2.79 8.92 -5.14
CA ASN A 47 1.56 9.70 -5.23
C ASN A 47 0.90 9.88 -3.85
N PRO A 48 1.30 10.92 -3.10
CA PRO A 48 0.73 11.21 -1.79
C PRO A 48 -0.67 11.81 -1.88
N SER A 49 -1.14 12.15 -3.09
CA SER A 49 -2.45 12.77 -3.31
C SER A 49 -3.61 11.77 -3.19
N VAL A 50 -3.33 10.47 -3.11
CA VAL A 50 -4.36 9.42 -3.08
C VAL A 50 -4.60 8.97 -1.63
N PRO A 51 -5.73 9.34 -1.01
CA PRO A 51 -6.05 8.94 0.36
C PRO A 51 -6.27 7.43 0.50
N ALA A 52 -6.64 6.74 -0.59
CA ALA A 52 -6.87 5.30 -0.57
C ALA A 52 -5.64 4.49 -0.13
N TYR A 53 -4.42 4.94 -0.41
CA TYR A 53 -3.21 4.22 0.01
C TYR A 53 -3.02 4.25 1.53
N TYR A 54 -3.35 5.37 2.17
CA TYR A 54 -3.30 5.48 3.63
C TYR A 54 -4.33 4.59 4.30
N THR A 55 -5.56 4.54 3.76
CA THR A 55 -6.63 3.67 4.26
C THR A 55 -6.25 2.19 4.15
N ASN A 56 -5.76 1.76 2.98
CA ASN A 56 -5.33 0.36 2.80
C ASN A 56 -4.14 -0.01 3.70
N ARG A 57 -3.18 0.91 3.88
CA ARG A 57 -2.07 0.69 4.81
C ARG A 57 -2.56 0.55 6.26
N ALA A 58 -3.51 1.38 6.69
CA ALA A 58 -4.12 1.27 8.02
C ALA A 58 -4.85 -0.06 8.22
N GLN A 59 -5.56 -0.55 7.19
CA GLN A 59 -6.18 -1.88 7.23
C GLN A 59 -5.14 -3.00 7.41
N CYS A 60 -3.98 -2.88 6.76
CA CYS A 60 -2.89 -3.84 6.94
C CYS A 60 -2.37 -3.85 8.38
N TYR A 61 -2.23 -2.68 9.03
CA TYR A 61 -1.83 -2.60 10.45
C TYR A 61 -2.85 -3.31 11.35
N ILE A 62 -4.14 -2.99 11.22
CA ILE A 62 -5.22 -3.58 12.01
C ILE A 62 -5.22 -5.11 11.87
N LEU A 63 -5.05 -5.61 10.65
CA LEU A 63 -4.99 -7.04 10.42
C LEU A 63 -3.73 -7.66 11.00
N THR A 64 -2.55 -7.05 10.80
CA THR A 64 -1.28 -7.56 11.35
C THR A 64 -1.34 -7.67 12.86
N GLU A 65 -1.84 -6.64 13.55
CA GLU A 65 -2.01 -6.64 15.01
C GLU A 65 -3.02 -7.71 15.45
N GLY A 66 -4.13 -7.87 14.72
CA GLY A 66 -5.11 -8.92 14.96
C GLY A 66 -4.56 -10.35 14.75
N TYR A 67 -3.75 -10.58 13.72
CA TYR A 67 -3.11 -11.88 13.47
C TYR A 67 -1.98 -12.18 14.47
N GLY A 68 -1.22 -11.18 14.90
CA GLY A 68 -0.22 -11.33 15.95
C GLY A 68 -0.82 -11.86 17.25
N ALA A 69 -1.99 -11.34 17.64
CA ALA A 69 -2.75 -11.87 18.76
C ALA A 69 -3.24 -13.31 18.50
N ALA A 70 -3.76 -13.60 17.30
CA ALA A 70 -4.30 -14.92 16.97
C ALA A 70 -3.26 -16.05 17.04
N ILE A 71 -2.01 -15.79 16.65
CA ILE A 71 -0.95 -16.81 16.68
C ILE A 71 -0.48 -17.06 18.12
N MET A 72 -0.46 -16.03 18.98
CA MET A 72 -0.07 -16.18 20.39
C MET A 72 -1.09 -17.04 21.17
N TYR A 73 -2.39 -16.92 20.87
CA TYR A 73 -3.45 -17.66 21.57
C TYR A 73 -3.55 -19.14 21.19
N LEU A 74 -2.89 -19.60 20.11
CA LEU A 74 -2.94 -21.01 19.68
C LEU A 74 -1.84 -21.88 20.34
N HIS A 75 -1.09 -21.34 21.31
CA HIS A 75 -0.04 -22.07 22.03
C HIS A 75 -0.37 -22.23 23.53
N PHE A 76 -1.61 -22.60 23.86
CA PHE A 76 -1.99 -23.08 25.19
C PHE A 76 -2.97 -24.26 25.08
#